data_AF-A0A1V5MEL1-F1
#
_entry.id   AF-A0A1V5MEL1-F1
#
_cell.length_a   1.000
_cell.length_b   1.000
_cell.length_c   1.000
_cell.angle_alpha   90.00
_cell.angle_beta   90.00
_cell.angle_gamma   90.00
#
_symmetry.space_group_name_H-M   'P 1'
#
loop_
_entity.id
_entity.type
_entity.pdbx_description
1 polymer ?
#
loop_
_entity_poly.entity_id
_entity_poly.type
_entity_poly.pdbx_seq_one_letter_code
_entity_poly.pdbx_strand_id
1 'polypeptide(L)'
;MRQTHERSSPPLNGRLFHEIEAGESLASLAMKRLGDTRFARLIFTINRGEIPVRCDGFNTYAYIYPGQKILLPTAEEASVYKKNFLTESARNKFDLAHYARPAMPSDSIPVSFKNLKDETKIAEKYNSFQVIDWGTPHSDVGNSAATAALNWQDSNDSASQTQELEPEETGEEKERDEAFDMAPPAQESPRIMKPWPQAGQSYTRLLALKTDEQDLLYGQGNLEITTLSHYCRVMKFESLSEENEVLIKLQVFDNRRWQTISSYTIKKDQTMRISHYADGTADRVSMEIPTSIAREISLGDFTKNWKNYTKVYFNHKENSRLQQAFGNSTGNFRQAV
;
A
#
# COMPACT_ATOMS: atom_id res chain seq x y z
N MET A 1 -7.68 -37.61 -2.06
CA MET A 1 -7.25 -36.57 -3.03
C MET A 1 -5.86 -36.96 -3.52
N ARG A 2 -5.72 -37.25 -4.81
CA ARG A 2 -4.50 -37.81 -5.42
C ARG A 2 -3.52 -36.66 -5.73
N GLN A 3 -2.35 -36.66 -5.08
CA GLN A 3 -1.23 -35.82 -5.50
C GLN A 3 -0.60 -36.44 -6.74
N THR A 4 -0.86 -35.84 -7.90
CA THR A 4 -0.20 -36.16 -9.17
C THR A 4 1.20 -35.55 -9.14
N HIS A 5 2.19 -36.36 -8.77
CA HIS A 5 3.59 -36.06 -9.03
C HIS A 5 3.86 -36.23 -10.53
N GLU A 6 3.74 -35.14 -11.29
CA GLU A 6 4.29 -35.07 -12.64
C GLU A 6 5.81 -35.21 -12.59
N ARG A 7 6.31 -36.35 -13.08
CA ARG A 7 7.74 -36.57 -13.36
C ARG A 7 8.07 -35.89 -14.69
N SER A 8 8.57 -34.67 -14.63
CA SER A 8 9.24 -34.04 -15.77
C SER A 8 10.66 -34.59 -15.91
N SER A 9 11.02 -34.98 -17.13
CA SER A 9 12.38 -35.40 -17.53
C SER A 9 13.41 -34.31 -17.23
N PRO A 10 14.63 -34.65 -16.75
CA PRO A 10 15.61 -33.67 -16.30
C PRO A 10 16.12 -32.84 -17.50
N PRO A 11 15.89 -31.52 -17.52
CA PRO A 11 16.41 -30.67 -18.59
C PRO A 11 17.93 -30.56 -18.48
N LEU A 12 18.63 -30.65 -19.61
CA LEU A 12 20.09 -30.69 -19.75
C LEU A 12 20.85 -29.44 -19.24
N ASN A 13 20.16 -28.43 -18.71
CA ASN A 13 20.75 -27.27 -18.02
C ASN A 13 20.17 -27.01 -16.62
N GLY A 14 19.47 -27.99 -16.02
CA GLY A 14 19.13 -28.08 -14.59
C GLY A 14 18.26 -26.97 -13.96
N ARG A 15 17.98 -25.86 -14.66
CA ARG A 15 17.18 -24.75 -14.12
C ARG A 15 15.71 -25.14 -14.04
N LEU A 16 15.14 -24.98 -12.86
CA LEU A 16 13.73 -25.23 -12.58
C LEU A 16 12.91 -24.00 -12.96
N PHE A 17 11.88 -24.21 -13.77
CA PHE A 17 10.85 -23.20 -14.00
C PHE A 17 9.82 -23.27 -12.87
N HIS A 18 9.35 -22.09 -12.46
CA HIS A 18 8.25 -21.96 -11.52
C HIS A 18 7.16 -21.09 -12.14
N GLU A 19 5.92 -21.56 -12.07
CA GLU A 19 4.75 -20.82 -12.48
C GLU A 19 4.19 -20.05 -11.29
N ILE A 20 4.04 -18.74 -11.44
CA ILE A 20 3.59 -17.83 -10.36
C ILE A 20 2.11 -18.07 -10.06
N GLU A 21 1.77 -18.31 -8.80
CA GLU A 21 0.38 -18.40 -8.35
C GLU A 21 -0.21 -17.02 -8.00
N ALA A 22 -1.54 -16.90 -8.07
CA ALA A 22 -2.23 -15.67 -7.67
C ALA A 22 -2.08 -15.40 -6.16
N GLY A 23 -1.49 -14.24 -5.84
CA GLY A 23 -1.14 -13.82 -4.50
C GLY A 23 0.35 -14.00 -4.16
N GLU A 24 1.14 -14.71 -4.98
CA GLU A 24 2.58 -14.84 -4.76
C GLU A 24 3.33 -13.58 -5.22
N SER A 25 4.29 -13.14 -4.41
CA SER A 25 5.29 -12.12 -4.75
C SER A 25 6.67 -12.75 -4.95
N LEU A 26 7.59 -12.05 -5.63
CA LEU A 26 8.98 -12.52 -5.76
C LEU A 26 9.65 -12.74 -4.40
N ALA A 27 9.36 -11.88 -3.42
CA ALA A 27 9.82 -12.03 -2.04
C ALA A 27 9.25 -13.29 -1.37
N SER A 28 7.95 -13.53 -1.50
CA SER A 28 7.31 -14.73 -0.93
C SER A 28 7.84 -16.02 -1.56
N LEU A 29 8.11 -15.99 -2.87
CA LEU A 29 8.67 -17.11 -3.60
C LEU A 29 10.11 -17.40 -3.16
N ALA A 30 10.93 -16.36 -3.04
CA ALA A 30 12.30 -16.47 -2.52
C ALA A 30 12.30 -17.08 -1.11
N MET A 31 11.40 -16.63 -0.24
CA MET A 31 11.23 -17.21 1.10
C MET A 31 10.83 -18.70 1.03
N LYS A 32 9.85 -19.05 0.19
CA LYS A 32 9.31 -20.41 0.06
C LYS A 32 10.33 -21.41 -0.51
N ARG A 33 11.15 -21.00 -1.47
CA ARG A 33 12.08 -21.89 -2.20
C ARG A 33 13.51 -21.86 -1.67
N LEU A 34 13.98 -20.70 -1.22
CA LEU A 34 15.37 -20.46 -0.85
C LEU A 34 15.54 -20.12 0.64
N GLY A 35 14.45 -19.96 1.38
CA GLY A 35 14.45 -19.70 2.82
C GLY A 35 14.80 -18.26 3.22
N ASP A 36 15.00 -17.35 2.26
CA ASP A 36 15.34 -15.95 2.53
C ASP A 36 14.75 -15.03 1.43
N THR A 37 14.03 -13.99 1.84
CA THR A 37 13.37 -13.01 0.95
C THR A 37 14.37 -12.21 0.11
N ARG A 38 15.63 -12.07 0.57
CA ARG A 38 16.68 -11.30 -0.12
C ARG A 38 17.09 -11.90 -1.46
N PHE A 39 16.85 -13.20 -1.67
CA PHE A 39 17.05 -13.84 -2.96
C PHE A 39 16.09 -13.34 -4.04
N ALA A 40 15.04 -12.58 -3.71
CA ALA A 40 14.15 -11.99 -4.70
C ALA A 40 14.90 -11.12 -5.72
N ARG A 41 15.97 -10.42 -5.29
CA ARG A 41 16.84 -9.65 -6.20
C ARG A 41 17.58 -10.55 -7.18
N LEU A 42 18.05 -11.73 -6.76
CA LEU A 42 18.71 -12.69 -7.64
C LEU A 42 17.70 -13.26 -8.66
N ILE A 43 16.52 -13.67 -8.20
CA ILE A 43 15.43 -14.15 -9.08
C ILE A 43 15.10 -13.07 -10.11
N PHE A 44 14.94 -11.82 -9.69
CA PHE A 44 14.69 -10.70 -10.59
C PHE A 44 15.82 -10.49 -11.61
N THR A 45 17.08 -10.58 -11.16
CA THR A 45 18.25 -10.40 -12.04
C THR A 45 18.33 -11.47 -13.11
N ILE A 46 18.07 -12.74 -12.77
CA ILE A 46 18.04 -13.86 -13.73
C ILE A 46 16.93 -13.67 -14.76
N ASN A 47 15.79 -13.11 -14.35
CA ASN A 47 14.59 -12.94 -15.19
C ASN A 47 14.39 -11.51 -15.68
N ARG A 48 15.46 -10.69 -15.78
CA ARG A 48 15.35 -9.26 -16.09
C ARG A 48 14.71 -8.96 -17.45
N GLY A 49 14.77 -9.90 -18.39
CA GLY A 49 14.08 -9.78 -19.68
C GLY A 49 12.57 -10.09 -19.63
N GLU A 50 12.14 -10.87 -18.63
CA GLU A 50 10.75 -11.36 -18.51
C GLU A 50 9.92 -10.58 -17.49
N ILE A 51 10.58 -9.97 -16.49
CA ILE A 51 9.92 -9.25 -15.41
C ILE A 51 10.09 -7.74 -15.63
N PRO A 52 9.06 -7.04 -16.16
CA PRO A 52 9.13 -5.60 -16.33
C PRO A 52 9.12 -4.88 -14.98
N VAL A 53 9.81 -3.75 -14.93
CA VAL A 53 9.70 -2.81 -13.80
C VAL A 53 8.59 -1.80 -14.12
N ARG A 54 7.67 -1.61 -13.18
CA ARG A 54 6.59 -0.62 -13.28
C ARG A 54 6.76 0.44 -12.18
N CYS A 55 6.23 1.62 -12.44
CA CYS A 55 6.16 2.71 -11.47
C CYS A 55 4.69 2.90 -11.07
N ASP A 56 4.40 2.88 -9.76
CA ASP A 56 3.11 3.31 -9.19
C ASP A 56 3.36 4.56 -8.34
N GLY A 57 3.22 5.71 -9.00
CA GLY A 57 3.65 7.02 -8.48
C GLY A 57 5.16 7.06 -8.25
N PHE A 58 5.58 7.31 -7.01
CA PHE A 58 6.99 7.41 -6.60
C PHE A 58 7.68 6.06 -6.37
N ASN A 59 6.92 4.97 -6.30
CA ASN A 59 7.49 3.65 -6.00
C ASN A 59 7.68 2.85 -7.29
N THR A 60 8.85 2.24 -7.43
CA THR A 60 9.11 1.26 -8.48
C THR A 60 8.96 -0.15 -7.92
N TYR A 61 8.46 -1.09 -8.71
CA TYR A 61 8.33 -2.48 -8.30
C TYR A 61 8.45 -3.43 -9.49
N ALA A 62 8.86 -4.66 -9.19
CA ALA A 62 8.89 -5.75 -10.14
C ALA A 62 7.45 -6.24 -10.42
N TYR A 63 7.02 -6.16 -11.67
CA TYR A 63 5.68 -6.55 -12.08
C TYR A 63 5.66 -8.02 -12.52
N ILE A 64 4.99 -8.85 -11.72
CA ILE A 64 4.69 -10.25 -12.03
C ILE A 64 3.19 -10.49 -12.06
N TYR A 65 2.75 -11.50 -12.80
CA TYR A 65 1.33 -11.86 -12.95
C TYR A 65 1.10 -13.38 -12.78
N PRO A 66 -0.11 -13.82 -12.39
CA PRO A 66 -0.41 -15.23 -12.21
C PRO A 66 -0.27 -16.02 -13.52
N GLY A 67 0.31 -17.21 -13.47
CA GLY A 67 0.61 -18.05 -14.63
C GLY A 67 1.93 -17.69 -15.34
N GLN A 68 2.62 -16.62 -14.91
CA GLN A 68 3.94 -16.27 -15.46
C GLN A 68 4.96 -17.35 -15.09
N LYS A 69 5.71 -17.84 -16.07
CA LYS A 69 6.81 -18.79 -15.85
C LYS A 69 8.11 -18.02 -15.63
N ILE A 70 8.76 -18.26 -14.51
CA ILE A 70 10.05 -17.65 -14.15
C ILE A 70 11.09 -18.72 -13.86
N LEU A 71 12.36 -18.39 -14.11
CA LEU A 71 13.50 -19.24 -13.81
C LEU A 71 13.93 -19.05 -12.35
N LEU A 72 14.08 -20.16 -11.64
CA LEU A 72 14.68 -20.16 -10.30
C LEU A 72 16.21 -20.29 -10.38
N PRO A 73 16.95 -19.68 -9.45
CA PRO A 73 18.40 -19.84 -9.38
C PRO A 73 18.79 -21.29 -9.07
N THR A 74 19.93 -21.74 -9.59
CA THR A 74 20.51 -23.02 -9.22
C THR A 74 21.09 -22.98 -7.79
N ALA A 75 21.33 -24.14 -7.18
CA ALA A 75 21.92 -24.23 -5.85
C ALA A 75 23.32 -23.58 -5.79
N GLU A 76 24.08 -23.67 -6.87
CA GLU A 76 25.40 -23.05 -7.00
C GLU A 76 25.30 -21.53 -7.04
N GLU A 77 24.41 -20.98 -7.88
CA GLU A 77 24.16 -19.53 -7.99
C GLU A 77 23.67 -18.95 -6.65
N ALA A 78 22.76 -19.65 -5.98
CA ALA A 78 22.26 -19.25 -4.66
C ALA A 78 23.40 -19.25 -3.62
N SER A 79 24.30 -20.23 -3.68
CA SER A 79 25.44 -20.32 -2.76
C SER A 79 26.45 -19.19 -2.99
N VAL A 80 26.77 -18.89 -4.25
CA VAL A 80 27.66 -17.77 -4.61
C VAL A 80 27.03 -16.44 -4.20
N TYR A 81 25.75 -16.25 -4.48
CA TYR A 81 25.03 -15.03 -4.11
C TYR A 81 24.97 -14.84 -2.59
N LYS A 82 24.75 -15.92 -1.83
CA LYS A 82 24.77 -15.90 -0.37
C LYS A 82 26.12 -15.43 0.19
N LYS A 83 27.23 -15.93 -0.36
CA LYS A 83 28.58 -15.54 0.08
C LYS A 83 28.89 -14.07 -0.20
N ASN A 84 28.45 -13.55 -1.35
CA ASN A 84 28.84 -12.21 -1.81
C ASN A 84 27.89 -11.09 -1.39
N PHE A 85 26.58 -11.36 -1.31
CA PHE A 85 25.56 -10.31 -1.22
C PHE A 85 24.68 -10.37 0.03
N LEU A 86 24.73 -11.45 0.82
CA LEU A 86 23.91 -11.57 2.05
C LEU A 86 24.65 -11.09 3.31
N THR A 87 25.65 -10.23 3.17
CA THR A 87 26.37 -9.60 4.28
C THR A 87 25.48 -8.62 5.06
N GLU A 88 25.83 -8.33 6.33
CA GLU A 88 25.04 -7.43 7.18
C GLU A 88 24.89 -6.03 6.57
N SER A 89 25.95 -5.51 5.94
CA SER A 89 25.93 -4.21 5.28
C SER A 89 24.95 -4.13 4.10
N ALA A 90 24.69 -5.27 3.43
CA ALA A 90 23.73 -5.34 2.32
C ALA A 90 22.27 -5.36 2.78
N ARG A 91 22.02 -5.69 4.06
CA ARG A 91 20.66 -5.73 4.64
C ARG A 91 19.97 -4.36 4.57
N ASN A 92 20.71 -3.28 4.77
CA ASN A 92 20.15 -1.92 4.77
C ASN A 92 19.84 -1.39 3.36
N LYS A 93 20.42 -2.00 2.31
CA LYS A 93 20.21 -1.58 0.91
C LYS A 93 19.14 -2.40 0.20
N PHE A 94 18.59 -3.42 0.86
CA PHE A 94 17.57 -4.27 0.26
C PHE A 94 16.19 -3.63 0.44
N ASP A 95 15.64 -3.10 -0.65
CA ASP A 95 14.27 -2.62 -0.68
C ASP A 95 13.31 -3.80 -0.86
N LEU A 96 12.74 -4.27 0.25
CA LEU A 96 11.77 -5.36 0.24
C LEU A 96 10.48 -4.96 -0.51
N ALA A 97 10.08 -3.69 -0.48
CA ALA A 97 8.82 -3.24 -1.07
C ALA A 97 8.82 -3.42 -2.60
N HIS A 98 9.97 -3.23 -3.24
CA HIS A 98 10.16 -3.42 -4.68
C HIS A 98 9.80 -4.84 -5.16
N TYR A 99 10.01 -5.85 -4.31
CA TYR A 99 9.80 -7.28 -4.65
C TYR A 99 8.60 -7.92 -3.94
N ALA A 100 7.95 -7.20 -3.03
CA ALA A 100 6.88 -7.73 -2.18
C ALA A 100 5.49 -7.63 -2.81
N ARG A 101 5.33 -6.98 -3.97
CA ARG A 101 4.03 -6.89 -4.64
C ARG A 101 3.52 -8.29 -5.04
N PRO A 102 2.33 -8.70 -4.59
CA PRO A 102 1.74 -9.98 -4.99
C PRO A 102 1.23 -9.92 -6.44
N ALA A 103 1.31 -11.05 -7.14
CA ALA A 103 0.72 -11.24 -8.45
C ALA A 103 -0.81 -11.28 -8.32
N MET A 104 -1.49 -10.32 -8.95
CA MET A 104 -2.93 -10.14 -8.77
C MET A 104 -3.72 -10.87 -9.86
N PRO A 105 -4.92 -11.43 -9.60
CA PRO A 105 -5.75 -12.01 -10.65
C PRO A 105 -6.11 -11.06 -11.79
N SER A 106 -6.14 -9.74 -11.49
CA SER A 106 -6.38 -8.68 -12.46
C SER A 106 -5.14 -8.29 -13.26
N ASP A 107 -3.95 -8.77 -12.90
CA ASP A 107 -2.73 -8.50 -13.65
C ASP A 107 -2.78 -9.26 -14.98
N SER A 108 -2.97 -8.52 -16.06
CA SER A 108 -3.00 -9.07 -17.41
C SER A 108 -1.59 -9.20 -17.98
N ILE A 109 -1.37 -10.24 -18.80
CA ILE A 109 -0.16 -10.39 -19.61
C ILE A 109 0.05 -9.11 -20.44
N PRO A 110 1.19 -8.40 -20.28
CA PRO A 110 1.44 -7.19 -21.05
C PRO A 110 1.42 -7.53 -22.54
N VAL A 111 0.59 -6.82 -23.31
CA VAL A 111 0.39 -7.06 -24.75
C VAL A 111 1.71 -7.01 -25.52
N SER A 112 2.65 -6.19 -25.06
CA SER A 112 4.00 -6.02 -25.62
C SER A 112 4.80 -7.32 -25.77
N PHE A 113 4.59 -8.32 -24.90
CA PHE A 113 5.32 -9.60 -24.97
C PHE A 113 4.65 -10.64 -25.88
N LYS A 114 3.38 -10.44 -26.26
CA LYS A 114 2.69 -11.37 -27.16
C LYS A 114 3.23 -11.27 -28.59
N ASN A 115 3.64 -10.08 -29.02
CA ASN A 115 4.06 -9.84 -30.41
C ASN A 115 5.47 -10.37 -30.74
N LEU A 116 6.39 -10.48 -29.76
CA LEU A 116 7.74 -10.99 -30.02
C LEU A 116 7.78 -12.49 -30.36
N LYS A 117 6.80 -13.28 -29.90
CA LYS A 117 6.74 -14.71 -30.25
C LYS A 117 6.23 -14.93 -31.67
N ASP A 118 5.36 -14.06 -32.18
CA ASP A 118 4.83 -14.18 -33.55
C ASP A 118 5.81 -13.66 -34.62
N GLU A 119 6.72 -12.74 -34.27
CA GLU A 119 7.74 -12.24 -35.21
C GLU A 119 8.86 -13.24 -35.52
N THR A 120 9.03 -14.31 -34.72
CA THR A 120 9.97 -15.39 -35.06
C THR A 120 9.57 -16.19 -36.32
N LYS A 121 8.35 -16.01 -36.84
CA LYS A 121 7.96 -16.52 -38.17
C LYS A 121 8.24 -15.56 -39.33
N ILE A 122 8.61 -14.30 -39.07
CA ILE A 122 8.93 -13.30 -40.10
C ILE A 122 10.45 -13.15 -40.29
N ALA A 123 11.25 -13.55 -39.30
CA ALA A 123 12.71 -13.48 -39.34
C ALA A 123 13.40 -14.43 -40.36
N GLU A 124 12.71 -15.42 -40.92
CA GLU A 124 13.26 -16.22 -42.04
C GLU A 124 13.18 -15.50 -43.40
N LYS A 125 12.49 -14.36 -43.50
CA LYS A 125 12.30 -13.66 -44.79
C LYS A 125 13.22 -12.46 -45.02
N TYR A 126 13.99 -12.03 -44.01
CA TYR A 126 14.88 -10.86 -44.11
C TYR A 126 16.31 -11.12 -43.63
N ASN A 127 16.84 -12.32 -43.90
CA ASN A 127 18.26 -12.59 -43.72
C ASN A 127 19.09 -12.13 -44.93
N SER A 128 19.04 -10.81 -45.21
CA SER A 128 19.97 -10.13 -46.12
C SER A 128 20.27 -8.72 -45.60
N PHE A 129 20.95 -8.63 -44.46
CA PHE A 129 21.60 -7.39 -44.06
C PHE A 129 23.10 -7.52 -44.31
N GLN A 130 23.59 -6.66 -45.21
CA GLN A 130 24.99 -6.56 -45.57
C GLN A 130 25.83 -6.12 -44.37
N VAL A 131 27.02 -6.72 -44.28
CA VAL A 131 28.09 -6.39 -43.34
C VAL A 131 28.49 -4.93 -43.55
N ILE A 132 28.25 -4.07 -42.55
CA ILE A 132 28.82 -2.73 -42.51
C ILE A 132 30.17 -2.83 -41.79
N ASP A 133 31.19 -2.45 -42.55
CA ASP A 133 32.59 -2.34 -42.19
C ASP A 133 32.79 -1.26 -41.11
N TRP A 134 33.41 -1.63 -39.98
CA TRP A 134 33.70 -0.70 -38.88
C TRP A 134 35.07 -0.06 -39.11
N GLY A 135 35.04 1.08 -39.80
CA GLY A 135 36.20 1.93 -40.04
C GLY A 135 36.88 2.41 -38.75
N THR A 136 38.20 2.48 -38.88
CA THR A 136 39.27 2.92 -37.96
C THR A 136 38.97 4.21 -37.19
N PRO A 137 39.41 4.35 -35.92
CA PRO A 137 39.14 5.54 -35.11
C PRO A 137 40.07 6.71 -35.51
N HIS A 138 39.46 7.85 -35.84
CA HIS A 138 40.16 9.13 -35.88
C HIS A 138 40.17 9.74 -34.47
N SER A 139 41.37 9.95 -33.95
CA SER A 139 41.66 10.88 -32.87
C SER A 139 41.42 12.30 -33.35
N ASP A 140 40.64 13.10 -32.63
CA ASP A 140 41.02 14.48 -32.31
C ASP A 140 40.02 15.22 -31.40
N VAL A 141 40.63 15.90 -30.41
CA VAL A 141 40.29 17.23 -29.85
C VAL A 141 39.06 17.38 -28.95
N GLY A 142 39.32 17.96 -27.75
CA GLY A 142 38.45 19.02 -27.24
C GLY A 142 38.14 18.98 -25.74
N ASN A 143 39.10 19.34 -24.90
CA ASN A 143 38.84 19.75 -23.52
C ASN A 143 37.92 20.99 -23.47
N SER A 144 36.85 20.95 -22.70
CA SER A 144 36.34 22.13 -21.99
C SER A 144 35.45 21.72 -20.81
N ALA A 145 35.99 21.99 -19.62
CA ALA A 145 35.27 21.98 -18.37
C ALA A 145 34.36 23.22 -18.30
N ALA A 146 33.09 23.03 -17.95
CA ALA A 146 32.22 24.11 -17.52
C ALA A 146 31.45 23.67 -16.27
N THR A 147 31.97 24.12 -15.14
CA THR A 147 31.32 24.21 -13.83
C THR A 147 30.08 25.08 -13.91
N ALA A 148 28.90 24.50 -13.69
CA ALA A 148 27.66 25.24 -13.45
C ALA A 148 27.39 25.27 -11.94
N ALA A 149 27.82 26.36 -11.29
CA ALA A 149 27.39 26.72 -9.95
C ALA A 149 26.03 27.43 -10.06
N LEU A 150 24.99 26.84 -9.45
CA LEU A 150 23.67 27.44 -9.36
C LEU A 150 23.69 28.50 -8.25
N ASN A 151 23.55 29.75 -8.67
CA ASN A 151 23.50 30.94 -7.81
C ASN A 151 22.03 31.19 -7.45
N TRP A 152 21.65 31.03 -6.18
CA TRP A 152 20.34 31.46 -5.67
C TRP A 152 20.50 32.90 -5.16
N GLN A 153 19.90 33.86 -5.88
CA GLN A 153 19.75 35.24 -5.44
C GLN A 153 18.44 35.40 -4.71
N ASP A 154 18.53 35.70 -3.41
CA ASP A 154 17.47 36.26 -2.59
C ASP A 154 17.25 37.73 -2.97
N SER A 155 16.00 38.11 -3.23
CA SER A 155 15.53 39.50 -3.33
C SER A 155 14.02 39.53 -3.13
N ASN A 156 13.54 39.90 -1.96
CA ASN A 156 13.08 41.27 -1.71
C ASN A 156 12.32 41.39 -0.38
N ASP A 157 12.89 42.21 0.49
CA ASP A 157 12.21 42.98 1.51
C ASP A 157 11.20 43.96 0.88
N SER A 158 10.05 44.16 1.52
CA SER A 158 9.70 45.44 2.18
C SER A 158 8.20 45.75 2.24
N ALA A 159 7.80 46.07 3.47
CA ALA A 159 6.96 47.20 3.87
C ALA A 159 5.43 47.16 3.70
N SER A 160 4.80 46.94 4.85
CA SER A 160 3.93 47.89 5.58
C SER A 160 2.73 48.52 4.87
N GLN A 161 1.54 48.25 5.41
CA GLN A 161 0.55 49.31 5.58
C GLN A 161 -0.29 49.09 6.85
N THR A 162 0.00 49.94 7.83
CA THR A 162 -0.77 50.21 9.05
C THR A 162 -2.09 50.88 8.67
N GLN A 163 -3.21 50.46 9.25
CA GLN A 163 -4.39 51.31 9.37
C GLN A 163 -4.96 51.22 10.78
N GLU A 164 -4.94 52.39 11.39
CA GLU A 164 -5.38 52.81 12.70
C GLU A 164 -6.79 53.40 12.50
N LEU A 165 -7.79 52.89 13.22
CA LEU A 165 -9.09 53.55 13.36
C LEU A 165 -9.59 53.38 14.79
N GLU A 166 -9.91 54.55 15.35
CA GLU A 166 -10.37 54.88 16.70
C GLU A 166 -11.79 54.36 17.03
N PRO A 167 -12.21 54.45 18.31
CA PRO A 167 -13.36 53.73 18.85
C PRO A 167 -14.65 54.57 18.92
N GLU A 168 -15.80 53.92 18.85
CA GLU A 168 -17.08 54.50 19.29
C GLU A 168 -17.68 53.72 20.47
N GLU A 169 -17.70 54.42 21.60
CA GLU A 169 -18.80 54.66 22.55
C GLU A 169 -19.92 53.61 22.83
N THR A 170 -19.88 53.17 24.09
CA THR A 170 -20.96 53.11 25.11
C THR A 170 -22.28 52.37 24.82
N GLY A 171 -22.43 51.24 25.53
CA GLY A 171 -23.71 50.74 26.01
C GLY A 171 -23.54 50.18 27.44
N GLU A 172 -24.13 50.85 28.42
CA GLU A 172 -24.12 50.49 29.84
C GLU A 172 -24.92 49.20 30.10
N GLU A 173 -24.28 48.14 30.61
CA GLU A 173 -24.97 47.04 31.29
C GLU A 173 -24.25 46.68 32.60
N LYS A 174 -24.80 47.25 33.69
CA LYS A 174 -24.83 46.75 35.08
C LYS A 174 -23.99 45.50 35.39
N GLU A 175 -22.77 45.76 35.87
CA GLU A 175 -21.99 44.81 36.67
C GLU A 175 -22.73 44.46 37.97
N ARG A 176 -22.91 43.16 38.19
CA ARG A 176 -23.03 42.58 39.53
C ARG A 176 -21.62 42.12 39.90
N ASP A 177 -21.10 42.66 40.99
CA ASP A 177 -19.85 42.22 41.61
C ASP A 177 -20.00 40.79 42.15
N GLU A 178 -19.78 39.79 41.30
CA GLU A 178 -19.43 38.44 41.74
C GLU A 178 -17.91 38.34 41.77
N ALA A 179 -17.36 38.33 42.99
CA ALA A 179 -15.94 38.17 43.24
C ALA A 179 -15.42 36.90 42.54
N PHE A 180 -14.48 37.08 41.60
CA PHE A 180 -13.77 36.00 40.95
C PHE A 180 -13.05 35.14 42.00
N ASP A 181 -13.51 33.91 42.17
CA ASP A 181 -12.82 32.89 42.95
C ASP A 181 -11.56 32.47 42.18
N MET A 182 -10.41 32.99 42.63
CA MET A 182 -9.08 32.69 42.11
C MET A 182 -8.50 31.39 42.69
N ALA A 183 -9.34 30.51 43.25
CA ALA A 183 -8.90 29.18 43.64
C ALA A 183 -8.35 28.44 42.41
N PRO A 184 -7.12 27.89 42.47
CA PRO A 184 -6.57 27.10 41.37
C PRO A 184 -7.52 25.92 41.09
N PRO A 185 -7.85 25.63 39.82
CA PRO A 185 -8.79 24.59 39.48
C PRO A 185 -8.30 23.29 40.11
N ALA A 186 -9.16 22.70 40.96
CA ALA A 186 -8.87 21.42 41.59
C ALA A 186 -8.45 20.44 40.48
N GLN A 187 -7.29 19.82 40.68
CA GLN A 187 -6.62 18.95 39.72
C GLN A 187 -7.55 17.80 39.34
N GLU A 188 -8.38 17.99 38.30
CA GLU A 188 -9.23 16.96 37.75
C GLU A 188 -8.31 15.87 37.19
N SER A 189 -8.30 14.73 37.87
CA SER A 189 -7.59 13.55 37.40
C SER A 189 -8.11 13.23 35.99
N PRO A 190 -7.25 12.88 35.02
CA PRO A 190 -7.69 12.57 33.67
C PRO A 190 -8.79 11.52 33.76
N ARG A 191 -9.96 11.87 33.20
CA ARG A 191 -11.15 11.03 33.17
C ARG A 191 -10.87 9.84 32.23
N ILE A 192 -10.16 8.84 32.74
CA ILE A 192 -9.97 7.56 32.06
C ILE A 192 -11.35 6.90 32.03
N MET A 193 -12.08 7.08 30.92
CA MET A 193 -13.28 6.31 30.64
C MET A 193 -12.90 4.84 30.73
N LYS A 194 -13.57 4.11 31.62
CA LYS A 194 -13.42 2.66 31.71
C LYS A 194 -13.75 2.05 30.34
N PRO A 195 -12.92 1.14 29.79
CA PRO A 195 -13.24 0.47 28.55
C PRO A 195 -14.58 -0.26 28.70
N TRP A 196 -15.46 -0.08 27.73
CA TRP A 196 -16.75 -0.75 27.68
C TRP A 196 -16.56 -2.28 27.80
N PRO A 197 -17.48 -2.99 28.48
CA PRO A 197 -17.38 -4.44 28.60
C PRO A 197 -17.32 -5.06 27.21
N GLN A 198 -16.24 -5.80 26.94
CA GLN A 198 -16.06 -6.59 25.72
C GLN A 198 -17.10 -7.70 25.70
N ALA A 199 -18.29 -7.40 25.18
CA ALA A 199 -19.29 -8.41 24.88
C ALA A 199 -18.75 -9.33 23.76
N GLY A 200 -18.58 -10.62 24.10
CA GLY A 200 -18.35 -11.78 23.23
C GLY A 200 -17.94 -11.52 21.77
N GLN A 201 -16.62 -11.48 21.51
CA GLN A 201 -16.03 -11.22 20.19
C GLN A 201 -16.08 -12.38 19.18
N SER A 202 -16.76 -13.49 19.46
CA SER A 202 -16.69 -14.70 18.61
C SER A 202 -17.73 -14.75 17.48
N TYR A 203 -18.87 -14.06 17.57
CA TYR A 203 -19.94 -14.15 16.56
C TYR A 203 -20.00 -12.99 15.56
N THR A 204 -19.45 -11.82 15.89
CA THR A 204 -19.54 -10.61 15.04
C THR A 204 -18.62 -10.66 13.81
N ARG A 205 -17.58 -11.50 13.84
CA ARG A 205 -16.55 -11.58 12.79
C ARG A 205 -17.07 -12.11 11.44
N LEU A 206 -18.06 -13.00 11.46
CA LEU A 206 -18.60 -13.61 10.23
C LEU A 206 -19.72 -12.78 9.58
N LEU A 207 -20.46 -12.00 10.37
CA LEU A 207 -21.55 -11.15 9.85
C LEU A 207 -21.03 -9.84 9.25
N ALA A 208 -20.07 -9.17 9.89
CA ALA A 208 -19.51 -7.90 9.42
C ALA A 208 -18.77 -8.00 8.06
N LEU A 209 -18.36 -9.19 7.64
CA LEU A 209 -17.63 -9.42 6.38
C LEU A 209 -18.53 -9.66 5.16
N LYS A 210 -19.83 -9.92 5.35
CA LYS A 210 -20.73 -10.33 4.25
C LYS A 210 -21.79 -9.28 3.91
N THR A 211 -22.17 -8.44 4.88
CA THR A 211 -23.18 -7.39 4.71
C THR A 211 -22.67 -6.15 3.99
N ASP A 212 -21.35 -5.95 3.96
CA ASP A 212 -20.78 -4.61 3.73
C ASP A 212 -20.86 -4.11 2.27
N GLU A 213 -21.01 -5.02 1.30
CA GLU A 213 -21.31 -4.68 -0.11
C GLU A 213 -22.75 -5.02 -0.52
N GLN A 214 -23.39 -6.02 0.13
CA GLN A 214 -24.75 -6.42 -0.22
C GLN A 214 -25.79 -5.40 0.23
N ASP A 215 -25.64 -4.78 1.40
CA ASP A 215 -26.61 -3.79 1.88
C ASP A 215 -26.60 -2.49 1.05
N LEU A 216 -25.44 -2.16 0.44
CA LEU A 216 -25.31 -0.99 -0.44
C LEU A 216 -25.96 -1.18 -1.80
N LEU A 217 -26.13 -2.42 -2.27
CA LEU A 217 -26.78 -2.72 -3.55
C LEU A 217 -28.31 -2.59 -3.48
N TYR A 218 -28.90 -2.59 -2.28
CA TYR A 218 -30.36 -2.48 -2.10
C TYR A 218 -30.82 -1.04 -1.79
N GLY A 219 -29.91 -0.11 -1.52
CA GLY A 219 -30.24 1.30 -1.32
C GLY A 219 -30.45 2.01 -2.66
N GLN A 220 -31.54 2.78 -2.79
CA GLN A 220 -31.67 3.77 -3.87
C GLN A 220 -30.63 4.88 -3.60
N GLY A 221 -29.52 4.87 -4.34
CA GLY A 221 -28.42 5.80 -4.12
C GLY A 221 -27.46 5.90 -5.32
N ASN A 222 -26.59 6.91 -5.29
CA ASN A 222 -25.52 7.07 -6.26
C ASN A 222 -24.23 6.43 -5.73
N LEU A 223 -23.65 5.51 -6.50
CA LEU A 223 -22.41 4.80 -6.17
C LEU A 223 -21.30 5.22 -7.12
N GLU A 224 -20.26 5.85 -6.57
CA GLU A 224 -19.06 6.27 -7.28
C GLU A 224 -17.85 5.48 -6.77
N ILE A 225 -17.09 4.86 -7.68
CA ILE A 225 -15.89 4.08 -7.34
C ILE A 225 -14.68 4.70 -8.03
N THR A 226 -13.75 5.21 -7.21
CA THR A 226 -12.51 5.83 -7.67
C THR A 226 -11.34 4.91 -7.36
N THR A 227 -10.68 4.40 -8.40
CA THR A 227 -9.51 3.52 -8.25
C THR A 227 -8.26 4.37 -7.98
N LEU A 228 -7.62 4.19 -6.83
CA LEU A 228 -6.40 4.93 -6.45
C LEU A 228 -5.11 4.19 -6.84
N SER A 229 -5.13 2.87 -6.70
CA SER A 229 -4.04 1.96 -7.11
C SER A 229 -4.65 0.58 -7.40
N HIS A 230 -3.85 -0.36 -7.90
CA HIS A 230 -4.30 -1.72 -8.25
C HIS A 230 -4.87 -2.54 -7.07
N TYR A 231 -4.54 -2.17 -5.84
CA TYR A 231 -4.99 -2.83 -4.61
C TYR A 231 -5.75 -1.88 -3.68
N CYS A 232 -6.08 -0.65 -4.14
CA CYS A 232 -6.70 0.35 -3.29
C CYS A 232 -7.73 1.16 -4.10
N ARG A 233 -8.96 1.23 -3.59
CA ARG A 233 -10.04 2.02 -4.19
C ARG A 233 -10.83 2.75 -3.12
N VAL A 234 -11.41 3.88 -3.50
CA VAL A 234 -12.38 4.61 -2.69
C VAL A 234 -13.75 4.39 -3.29
N MET A 235 -14.70 4.06 -2.43
CA MET A 235 -16.11 3.91 -2.77
C MET A 235 -16.87 5.01 -2.06
N LYS A 236 -17.67 5.78 -2.79
CA LYS A 236 -18.55 6.81 -2.28
C LYS A 236 -19.98 6.43 -2.62
N PHE A 237 -20.82 6.36 -1.61
CA PHE A 237 -22.24 6.08 -1.72
C PHE A 237 -23.01 7.26 -1.14
N GLU A 238 -23.92 7.82 -1.92
CA GLU A 238 -24.81 8.91 -1.50
C GLU A 238 -26.25 8.40 -1.58
N SER A 239 -26.91 8.31 -0.43
CA SER A 239 -28.28 7.84 -0.34
C SER A 239 -29.24 8.90 -0.87
N LEU A 240 -30.25 8.49 -1.65
CA LEU A 240 -31.32 9.38 -2.13
C LEU A 240 -32.43 9.59 -1.08
N SER A 241 -32.32 8.97 0.09
CA SER A 241 -33.26 9.17 1.19
C SER A 241 -33.24 10.62 1.72
N GLU A 242 -34.33 11.07 2.34
CA GLU A 242 -34.46 12.41 2.93
C GLU A 242 -33.33 12.79 3.91
N GLU A 243 -32.67 11.79 4.51
CA GLU A 243 -31.58 11.98 5.46
C GLU A 243 -30.24 12.38 4.82
N ASN A 244 -30.10 12.34 3.48
CA ASN A 244 -28.88 12.68 2.73
C ASN A 244 -27.61 12.02 3.31
N GLU A 245 -27.70 10.74 3.67
CA GLU A 245 -26.58 10.01 4.24
C GLU A 245 -25.50 9.76 3.17
N VAL A 246 -24.26 10.10 3.50
CA VAL A 246 -23.10 9.85 2.64
C VAL A 246 -22.14 8.90 3.33
N LEU A 247 -21.81 7.81 2.65
CA LEU A 247 -20.89 6.80 3.11
C LEU A 247 -19.68 6.73 2.18
N ILE A 248 -18.49 6.95 2.71
CA ILE A 248 -17.25 6.87 1.94
C ILE A 248 -16.37 5.79 2.57
N LYS A 249 -15.97 4.79 1.78
CA LYS A 249 -15.17 3.64 2.21
C LYS A 249 -13.84 3.60 1.46
N LEU A 250 -12.74 3.48 2.18
CA LEU A 250 -11.43 3.11 1.63
C LEU A 250 -11.29 1.59 1.69
N GLN A 251 -11.16 0.95 0.53
CA GLN A 251 -11.07 -0.50 0.40
C GLN A 251 -9.71 -0.92 -0.16
N VAL A 252 -9.14 -1.97 0.41
CA VAL A 252 -7.94 -2.63 -0.11
C VAL A 252 -8.28 -4.02 -0.65
N PHE A 253 -7.58 -4.44 -1.70
CA PHE A 253 -7.72 -5.80 -2.20
C PHE A 253 -6.79 -6.73 -1.44
N ASP A 254 -7.36 -7.60 -0.62
CA ASP A 254 -6.64 -8.52 0.25
C ASP A 254 -7.33 -9.88 0.28
N ASN A 255 -6.57 -10.98 0.32
CA ASN A 255 -7.12 -12.35 0.30
C ASN A 255 -8.17 -12.60 -0.80
N ARG A 256 -7.95 -12.06 -2.01
CA ARG A 256 -8.85 -12.15 -3.18
C ARG A 256 -10.22 -11.48 -3.00
N ARG A 257 -10.35 -10.56 -2.04
CA ARG A 257 -11.57 -9.78 -1.81
C ARG A 257 -11.25 -8.31 -1.53
N TRP A 258 -12.19 -7.43 -1.81
CA TRP A 258 -12.10 -6.05 -1.34
C TRP A 258 -12.49 -6.00 0.14
N GLN A 259 -11.65 -5.38 0.95
CA GLN A 259 -11.85 -5.24 2.39
C GLN A 259 -11.76 -3.77 2.77
N THR A 260 -12.80 -3.27 3.44
CA THR A 260 -12.85 -1.90 3.97
C THR A 260 -11.84 -1.76 5.10
N ILE A 261 -10.93 -0.78 5.00
CA ILE A 261 -9.92 -0.48 6.02
C ILE A 261 -10.20 0.81 6.78
N SER A 262 -10.99 1.71 6.18
CA SER A 262 -11.46 2.92 6.84
C SER A 262 -12.75 3.37 6.17
N SER A 263 -13.67 3.95 6.93
CA SER A 263 -14.92 4.48 6.42
C SER A 263 -15.34 5.77 7.12
N TYR A 264 -15.98 6.67 6.39
CA TYR A 264 -16.66 7.84 6.90
C TYR A 264 -18.16 7.65 6.72
N THR A 265 -18.90 7.72 7.82
CA THR A 265 -20.36 7.78 7.83
C THR A 265 -20.76 9.20 8.16
N ILE A 266 -21.35 9.90 7.18
CA ILE A 266 -21.78 11.29 7.30
C ILE A 266 -23.30 11.30 7.31
N LYS A 267 -23.89 11.55 8.48
CA LYS A 267 -25.31 11.79 8.67
C LYS A 267 -25.55 13.28 8.88
N LYS A 268 -26.81 13.72 8.80
CA LYS A 268 -27.19 15.13 8.98
C LYS A 268 -26.60 15.78 10.24
N ASP A 269 -26.63 15.05 11.36
CA ASP A 269 -26.27 15.59 12.68
C ASP A 269 -24.94 15.03 13.22
N GLN A 270 -24.35 14.03 12.55
CA GLN A 270 -23.16 13.36 13.05
C GLN A 270 -22.27 12.89 11.91
N THR A 271 -20.97 13.20 12.03
CA THR A 271 -19.94 12.59 11.21
C THR A 271 -19.10 11.63 12.05
N MET A 272 -18.92 10.40 11.57
CA MET A 272 -18.09 9.41 12.24
C MET A 272 -17.09 8.80 11.26
N ARG A 273 -15.85 8.64 11.71
CA ARG A 273 -14.82 7.86 11.03
C ARG A 273 -14.63 6.53 11.75
N ILE A 274 -14.63 5.43 11.01
CA ILE A 274 -14.36 4.08 11.51
C ILE A 274 -13.12 3.52 10.81
N SER A 275 -12.07 3.23 11.58
CA SER A 275 -10.88 2.54 11.09
C SER A 275 -11.03 1.04 11.34
N HIS A 276 -10.89 0.21 10.31
CA HIS A 276 -11.01 -1.24 10.41
C HIS A 276 -9.63 -1.90 10.33
N TYR A 277 -9.31 -2.71 11.33
CA TYR A 277 -8.05 -3.43 11.41
C TYR A 277 -8.19 -4.87 10.87
N ALA A 278 -7.06 -5.49 10.51
CA ALA A 278 -7.04 -6.83 9.92
C ALA A 278 -7.51 -7.96 10.85
N ASP A 279 -7.47 -7.74 12.16
CA ASP A 279 -8.00 -8.67 13.17
C ASP A 279 -9.55 -8.62 13.25
N GLY A 280 -10.18 -7.60 12.65
CA GLY A 280 -11.61 -7.34 12.70
C GLY A 280 -12.02 -6.36 13.79
N THR A 281 -11.07 -5.83 14.56
CA THR A 281 -11.33 -4.72 15.47
C THR A 281 -11.56 -3.44 14.68
N ALA A 282 -12.31 -2.50 15.27
CA ALA A 282 -12.57 -1.21 14.66
C ALA A 282 -12.46 -0.10 15.70
N ASP A 283 -11.80 0.99 15.31
CA ASP A 283 -11.71 2.21 16.10
C ASP A 283 -12.68 3.26 15.53
N ARG A 284 -13.42 3.94 16.39
CA ARG A 284 -14.49 4.88 16.00
C ARG A 284 -14.16 6.25 16.57
N VAL A 285 -14.10 7.23 15.67
CA VAL A 285 -13.83 8.63 16.01
C VAL A 285 -15.01 9.47 15.53
N SER A 286 -15.75 10.06 16.46
CA SER A 286 -16.78 11.06 16.16
C SER A 286 -16.09 12.38 15.81
N MET A 287 -16.54 13.02 14.74
CA MET A 287 -16.02 14.31 14.29
C MET A 287 -17.16 15.32 14.26
N GLU A 288 -16.95 16.45 14.95
CA GLU A 288 -17.90 17.55 15.02
C GLU A 288 -17.64 18.54 13.88
N ILE A 289 -17.86 18.08 12.65
CA ILE A 289 -17.70 18.90 11.44
C ILE A 289 -19.01 18.97 10.65
N PRO A 290 -19.35 20.14 10.07
CA PRO A 290 -20.50 20.29 9.19
C PRO A 290 -20.47 19.31 8.01
N THR A 291 -21.64 18.80 7.62
CA THR A 291 -21.76 17.74 6.61
C THR A 291 -21.22 18.13 5.23
N SER A 292 -21.35 19.39 4.83
CA SER A 292 -20.79 19.91 3.57
C SER A 292 -19.27 19.77 3.54
N ILE A 293 -18.62 20.19 4.62
CA ILE A 293 -17.16 20.12 4.78
C ILE A 293 -16.71 18.66 4.95
N ALA A 294 -17.48 17.86 5.70
CA ALA A 294 -17.18 16.45 5.93
C ALA A 294 -17.07 15.65 4.63
N ARG A 295 -17.92 15.92 3.63
CA ARG A 295 -17.87 15.25 2.33
C ARG A 295 -16.57 15.53 1.58
N GLU A 296 -16.15 16.78 1.53
CA GLU A 296 -14.95 17.17 0.81
C GLU A 296 -13.68 16.69 1.53
N ILE A 297 -13.63 16.87 2.85
CA ILE A 297 -12.50 16.45 3.68
C ILE A 297 -12.31 14.93 3.63
N SER A 298 -13.37 14.14 3.74
CA SER A 298 -13.26 12.67 3.74
C SER A 298 -12.73 12.13 2.42
N LEU A 299 -13.17 12.66 1.28
CA LEU A 299 -12.64 12.28 -0.03
C LEU A 299 -11.19 12.75 -0.21
N GLY A 300 -10.88 13.99 0.17
CA GLY A 300 -9.53 14.55 0.14
C GLY A 300 -8.54 13.78 1.01
N ASP A 301 -8.96 13.36 2.20
CA ASP A 301 -8.16 12.56 3.12
C ASP A 301 -7.83 11.20 2.52
N PHE A 302 -8.83 10.45 2.03
CA PHE A 302 -8.55 9.14 1.42
C PHE A 302 -7.70 9.26 0.15
N THR A 303 -7.98 10.21 -0.74
CA THR A 303 -7.21 10.36 -1.98
C THR A 303 -5.75 10.75 -1.73
N LYS A 304 -5.47 11.58 -0.73
CA LYS A 304 -4.10 12.04 -0.42
C LYS A 304 -3.35 11.08 0.52
N ASN A 305 -4.03 10.52 1.51
CA ASN A 305 -3.42 9.79 2.63
C ASN A 305 -3.60 8.26 2.56
N TRP A 306 -4.21 7.70 1.50
CA TRP A 306 -4.46 6.24 1.41
C TRP A 306 -3.23 5.38 1.68
N LYS A 307 -2.04 5.79 1.24
CA LYS A 307 -0.79 5.02 1.45
C LYS A 307 -0.47 4.81 2.93
N ASN A 308 -0.80 5.78 3.78
CA ASN A 308 -0.61 5.67 5.22
C ASN A 308 -1.61 4.70 5.82
N TYR A 309 -2.88 4.79 5.42
CA TYR A 309 -3.93 3.86 5.86
C TYR A 309 -3.61 2.41 5.47
N THR A 310 -3.19 2.16 4.23
CA THR A 310 -2.82 0.82 3.78
C THR A 310 -1.60 0.28 4.53
N LYS A 311 -0.58 1.12 4.76
CA LYS A 311 0.60 0.76 5.56
C LYS A 311 0.21 0.35 6.98
N VAL A 312 -0.63 1.13 7.66
CA VAL A 312 -1.10 0.82 9.02
C VAL A 312 -1.87 -0.51 9.03
N TYR A 313 -2.77 -0.72 8.08
CA TYR A 313 -3.53 -1.96 7.96
C TYR A 313 -2.63 -3.19 7.78
N PHE A 314 -1.68 -3.15 6.82
CA PHE A 314 -0.79 -4.28 6.55
C PHE A 314 0.21 -4.54 7.69
N ASN A 315 0.70 -3.47 8.35
CA ASN A 315 1.53 -3.63 9.54
C ASN A 315 0.75 -4.32 10.67
N HIS A 316 -0.50 -3.93 10.91
CA HIS A 316 -1.34 -4.58 11.91
C HIS A 316 -1.62 -6.05 11.57
N LYS A 317 -1.89 -6.33 10.29
CA LYS A 317 -2.10 -7.69 9.78
C LYS A 317 -0.88 -8.57 10.04
N GLU A 318 0.31 -8.08 9.71
CA GLU A 318 1.55 -8.83 9.90
C GLU A 318 1.86 -9.03 11.38
N ASN A 319 1.70 -7.99 12.21
CA ASN A 319 1.87 -8.12 13.66
C ASN A 319 0.91 -9.16 14.26
N SER A 320 -0.36 -9.15 13.82
CA SER A 320 -1.34 -10.15 14.25
C SER A 320 -0.96 -11.56 13.83
N ARG A 321 -0.41 -11.72 12.62
CA ARG A 321 0.09 -13.01 12.10
C ARG A 321 1.28 -13.52 12.90
N LEU A 322 2.23 -12.64 13.24
CA LEU A 322 3.39 -12.97 14.05
C LEU A 322 2.97 -13.36 15.47
N GLN A 323 2.07 -12.60 16.10
CA GLN A 323 1.54 -12.94 17.42
C GLN A 323 0.85 -14.32 17.44
N GLN A 324 0.10 -14.66 16.40
CA GLN A 324 -0.51 -15.99 16.28
C GLN A 324 0.54 -17.10 16.09
N ALA A 325 1.62 -16.83 15.35
CA ALA A 325 2.69 -17.80 15.12
C ALA A 325 3.51 -18.07 16.40
N PHE A 326 3.82 -17.03 17.18
CA PHE A 326 4.66 -17.15 18.38
C PHE A 326 3.87 -17.42 19.67
N GLY A 327 2.64 -16.90 19.79
CA GLY A 327 1.81 -17.03 20.98
C GLY A 327 1.37 -18.46 21.29
N ASN A 328 1.40 -19.36 20.30
CA ASN A 328 1.11 -20.77 20.52
C ASN A 328 2.30 -21.58 21.08
N SER A 329 3.50 -21.00 21.17
CA SER A 329 4.70 -21.74 21.58
C SER A 329 5.00 -21.69 23.09
N THR A 330 4.42 -20.75 23.85
CA THR A 330 4.74 -20.54 25.26
C THR A 330 3.76 -21.19 26.26
N GLY A 331 2.72 -21.87 25.78
CA GLY A 331 1.64 -22.40 26.62
C GLY A 331 1.82 -23.81 27.21
N ASN A 332 2.77 -24.63 26.74
CA ASN A 332 2.78 -26.08 27.04
C ASN A 332 3.95 -26.59 27.92
N PHE A 333 4.73 -25.72 28.56
CA PHE A 333 5.87 -26.15 29.40
C PHE A 333 5.62 -26.14 30.92
N ARG A 334 4.36 -26.08 31.37
CA ARG A 334 3.99 -26.14 32.80
C ARG A 334 2.91 -27.18 33.07
N GLN A 335 3.23 -28.47 32.91
CA GLN A 335 2.55 -29.57 33.61
C GLN A 335 3.32 -30.88 33.37
N ALA A 336 4.48 -31.00 34.03
CA ALA A 336 5.10 -32.28 34.34
C ALA A 336 5.98 -32.05 35.57
N VAL A 337 5.35 -32.08 36.74
CA VAL A 337 6.00 -32.33 38.04
C VAL A 337 5.33 -33.55 38.62
#